data_AF-A0A966IT87-F1
#
_entry.id   AF-A0A966IT87-F1
#
_cell.length_a   1.000
_cell.length_b   1.000
_cell.length_c   1.000
_cell.angle_alpha   90.00
_cell.angle_beta   90.00
_cell.angle_gamma   90.00
#
_symmetry.space_group_name_H-M   'P 1'
#
loop_
_entity.id
_entity.type
_entity.pdbx_description
1 polymer ?
#
loop_
_entity_poly.entity_id
_entity_poly.type
_entity_poly.pdbx_seq_one_letter_code
_entity_poly.pdbx_strand_id
1 'polypeptide(L)'
;MKKIISFILGSIVALNLSISVANSAANEVRVAFFLEWPTPNQEDKVKGTFEKALGVPVKWTNFTNGGAMTDAMLAGDIDISYSQGLVPFINAVKSKAPIKLVDVAMEYGMGGTTCVTSNASGITKANATELEGKKVAVPLGTMAEYVFDESMKVVGACLFGGNSIKAATEVGSRLLTVDEARAAGILGIDITSVTDKFMKENPGMVRTFIEVTHEANARYKAGKSDLGVIAKDAEMKLEDSNDTLSGFKFLDANETKTSMESGNLHKFLQGMGTPKGFVDTSYLPL
;
A
#
# COMPACT_ATOMS: atom_id res chain seq x y z
N MET A 1 10.11 32.65 -45.12
CA MET A 1 10.32 33.00 -43.70
C MET A 1 9.17 32.46 -42.84
N LYS A 2 9.14 31.16 -42.45
CA LYS A 2 8.05 30.59 -41.62
C LYS A 2 8.42 29.30 -40.81
N LYS A 3 9.71 28.93 -40.69
CA LYS A 3 10.14 27.63 -40.12
C LYS A 3 11.18 27.68 -38.97
N ILE A 4 11.47 28.86 -38.40
CA ILE A 4 12.54 29.02 -37.39
C ILE A 4 12.01 29.36 -35.97
N ILE A 5 10.72 29.69 -35.83
CA ILE A 5 10.16 30.20 -34.55
C ILE A 5 9.74 29.07 -33.56
N SER A 6 9.66 27.81 -34.02
CA SER A 6 9.05 26.73 -33.22
C SER A 6 9.97 26.03 -32.21
N PHE A 7 11.24 26.44 -32.06
CA PHE A 7 12.23 25.67 -31.26
C PHE A 7 12.54 26.25 -29.87
N ILE A 8 12.00 27.41 -29.50
CA ILE A 8 12.32 28.09 -28.23
C ILE A 8 11.31 27.76 -27.11
N LEU A 9 10.10 27.31 -27.45
CA LEU A 9 9.04 27.05 -26.46
C LEU A 9 9.14 25.68 -25.75
N GLY A 10 9.99 24.77 -26.24
CA GLY A 10 10.14 23.41 -25.69
C GLY A 10 11.06 23.30 -24.46
N SER A 11 11.82 24.35 -24.12
CA SER A 11 12.90 24.27 -23.12
C SER A 11 12.57 24.89 -21.75
N ILE A 12 11.33 25.34 -21.54
CA ILE A 12 10.92 26.06 -20.31
C ILE A 12 10.29 25.13 -19.25
N VAL A 13 9.92 23.89 -19.61
CA VAL A 13 9.30 22.91 -18.69
C VAL A 13 10.34 22.22 -17.79
N ALA A 14 11.64 22.32 -18.09
CA ALA A 14 12.71 21.59 -17.39
C ALA A 14 13.31 22.33 -16.17
N LEU A 15 12.71 23.43 -15.68
CA LEU A 15 13.35 24.34 -14.72
C LEU A 15 12.62 24.56 -13.38
N ASN A 16 11.75 23.65 -12.94
CA ASN A 16 11.14 23.67 -11.59
C ASN A 16 11.54 22.49 -10.67
N LEU A 17 12.41 21.58 -11.14
CA LEU A 17 12.87 20.39 -10.39
C LEU A 17 14.12 20.63 -9.52
N SER A 18 14.38 21.89 -9.16
CA SER A 18 15.52 22.30 -8.35
C SER A 18 15.05 23.19 -7.21
N ILE A 19 15.49 22.87 -5.98
CA ILE A 19 15.15 23.53 -4.70
C ILE A 19 13.83 23.04 -4.07
N SER A 20 13.91 21.93 -3.32
CA SER A 20 12.97 21.61 -2.22
C SER A 20 13.62 20.83 -1.07
N VAL A 21 14.69 20.07 -1.31
CA VAL A 21 15.50 19.39 -0.27
C VAL A 21 16.53 20.28 0.46
N ALA A 22 16.49 21.61 0.28
CA ALA A 22 17.48 22.52 0.86
C ALA A 22 17.46 22.62 2.40
N ASN A 23 16.37 22.19 3.05
CA ASN A 23 16.21 22.14 4.52
C ASN A 23 15.80 20.72 4.96
N SER A 24 16.73 19.75 4.87
CA SER A 24 16.57 18.50 5.63
C SER A 24 16.98 18.73 7.09
N ALA A 25 16.13 18.30 8.03
CA ALA A 25 16.49 18.19 9.45
C ALA A 25 16.93 16.76 9.82
N ALA A 26 16.63 15.76 8.98
CA ALA A 26 16.99 14.36 9.18
C ALA A 26 18.27 13.98 8.42
N ASN A 27 19.18 13.27 9.09
CA ASN A 27 20.42 12.78 8.48
C ASN A 27 20.28 11.38 7.83
N GLU A 28 19.14 10.72 8.02
CA GLU A 28 18.72 9.43 7.43
C GLU A 28 17.17 9.42 7.43
N VAL A 29 16.55 8.75 6.46
CA VAL A 29 15.11 8.48 6.46
C VAL A 29 14.86 6.98 6.64
N ARG A 30 14.08 6.58 7.65
CA ARG A 30 13.86 5.16 7.96
C ARG A 30 12.47 4.75 7.52
N VAL A 31 12.41 3.75 6.65
CA VAL A 31 11.20 3.38 5.91
C VAL A 31 10.82 1.93 6.20
N ALA A 32 9.58 1.70 6.63
CA ALA A 32 9.01 0.37 6.75
C ALA A 32 8.37 -0.09 5.43
N PHE A 33 8.52 -1.38 5.11
CA PHE A 33 7.87 -2.05 3.97
C PHE A 33 7.57 -3.52 4.30
N PHE A 34 6.93 -4.25 3.38
CA PHE A 34 6.68 -5.69 3.49
C PHE A 34 7.53 -6.50 2.50
N LEU A 35 7.97 -7.70 2.92
CA LEU A 35 8.37 -8.75 1.98
C LEU A 35 7.13 -9.47 1.43
N GLU A 36 7.29 -10.24 0.35
CA GLU A 36 6.19 -10.93 -0.36
C GLU A 36 5.08 -9.99 -0.88
N TRP A 37 5.37 -8.69 -0.96
CA TRP A 37 4.44 -7.63 -1.35
C TRP A 37 5.09 -6.78 -2.45
N PRO A 38 4.97 -7.18 -3.71
CA PRO A 38 5.69 -6.56 -4.82
C PRO A 38 5.08 -5.21 -5.18
N THR A 39 5.89 -4.16 -5.18
CA THR A 39 5.45 -2.77 -5.41
C THR A 39 6.42 -2.00 -6.31
N PRO A 40 5.95 -1.09 -7.19
CA PRO A 40 6.79 -0.38 -8.17
C PRO A 40 7.99 0.36 -7.57
N ASN A 41 7.81 0.95 -6.38
CA ASN A 41 8.86 1.70 -5.69
C ASN A 41 10.04 0.82 -5.22
N GLN A 42 9.92 -0.51 -5.18
CA GLN A 42 11.04 -1.39 -4.86
C GLN A 42 12.14 -1.34 -5.94
N GLU A 43 11.80 -1.05 -7.19
CA GLU A 43 12.79 -0.78 -8.23
C GLU A 43 13.67 0.43 -7.86
N ASP A 44 13.02 1.51 -7.41
CA ASP A 44 13.65 2.77 -7.05
C ASP A 44 14.37 2.71 -5.69
N LYS A 45 13.92 1.85 -4.76
CA LYS A 45 14.67 1.42 -3.56
C LYS A 45 15.99 0.74 -3.95
N VAL A 46 15.95 -0.30 -4.78
CA VAL A 46 17.16 -1.06 -5.15
C VAL A 46 18.13 -0.23 -6.00
N LYS A 47 17.62 0.66 -6.85
CA LYS A 47 18.45 1.54 -7.71
C LYS A 47 18.96 2.78 -6.96
N GLY A 48 18.64 2.93 -5.67
CA GLY A 48 19.06 4.04 -4.83
C GLY A 48 18.52 5.40 -5.32
N THR A 49 17.30 5.42 -5.88
CA THR A 49 16.65 6.64 -6.39
C THR A 49 16.16 7.50 -5.24
N PHE A 50 15.63 6.90 -4.17
CA PHE A 50 15.15 7.62 -2.99
C PHE A 50 16.27 8.40 -2.31
N GLU A 51 17.44 7.80 -2.11
CA GLU A 51 18.63 8.44 -1.52
C GLU A 51 19.09 9.64 -2.35
N LYS A 52 19.08 9.51 -3.68
CA LYS A 52 19.45 10.60 -4.60
C LYS A 52 18.45 11.75 -4.57
N ALA A 53 17.17 11.45 -4.47
CA ALA A 53 16.10 12.45 -4.43
C ALA A 53 16.04 13.16 -3.07
N LEU A 54 16.17 12.42 -1.97
CA LEU A 54 16.12 12.92 -0.59
C LEU A 54 17.43 13.57 -0.12
N GLY A 55 18.55 13.27 -0.78
CA GLY A 55 19.88 13.81 -0.44
C GLY A 55 20.53 13.19 0.80
N VAL A 56 19.92 12.15 1.37
CA VAL A 56 20.37 11.44 2.58
C VAL A 56 20.18 9.93 2.44
N PRO A 57 20.85 9.08 3.23
CA PRO A 57 20.61 7.64 3.25
C PRO A 57 19.15 7.29 3.58
N VAL A 58 18.65 6.20 2.99
CA VAL A 58 17.32 5.65 3.29
C VAL A 58 17.46 4.23 3.80
N LYS A 59 17.01 4.01 5.04
CA LYS A 59 17.12 2.71 5.70
C LYS A 59 15.79 1.97 5.63
N TRP A 60 15.73 0.98 4.74
CA TRP A 60 14.56 0.13 4.56
C TRP A 60 14.55 -1.02 5.57
N THR A 61 13.44 -1.19 6.30
CA THR A 61 13.24 -2.27 7.27
C THR A 61 11.97 -3.02 6.92
N ASN A 62 12.04 -4.35 6.78
CA ASN A 62 10.87 -5.18 6.50
C ASN A 62 10.11 -5.54 7.77
N PHE A 63 8.79 -5.61 7.66
CA PHE A 63 7.89 -6.08 8.71
C PHE A 63 7.01 -7.21 8.20
N THR A 64 6.25 -7.84 9.10
CA THR A 64 5.31 -8.93 8.78
C THR A 64 3.84 -8.50 8.85
N ASN A 65 3.54 -7.36 9.48
CA ASN A 65 2.19 -6.81 9.61
C ASN A 65 2.22 -5.30 9.93
N GLY A 66 1.12 -4.61 9.66
CA GLY A 66 1.01 -3.15 9.85
C GLY A 66 0.93 -2.68 11.31
N GLY A 67 0.66 -3.57 12.27
CA GLY A 67 0.73 -3.26 13.70
C GLY A 67 2.17 -3.10 14.17
N ALA A 68 3.05 -4.04 13.80
CA ALA A 68 4.48 -3.94 14.09
C ALA A 68 5.15 -2.71 13.43
N MET A 69 4.65 -2.28 12.26
CA MET A 69 5.05 -1.00 11.66
C MET A 69 4.68 0.20 12.55
N THR A 70 3.44 0.24 13.07
CA THR A 70 3.01 1.25 14.05
C THR A 70 3.92 1.24 15.28
N ASP A 71 4.17 0.07 15.88
CA ASP A 71 4.97 -0.03 17.10
C ASP A 71 6.40 0.50 16.89
N ALA A 72 7.01 0.22 15.73
CA ALA A 72 8.31 0.76 15.37
C ALA A 72 8.28 2.28 15.08
N MET A 73 7.19 2.82 14.51
CA MET A 73 7.00 4.28 14.40
C MET A 73 6.84 4.95 15.77
N LEU A 74 6.14 4.31 16.70
CA LEU A 74 5.95 4.78 18.08
C LEU A 74 7.22 4.72 18.93
N ALA A 75 8.04 3.68 18.75
CA ALA A 75 9.39 3.59 19.30
C ALA A 75 10.33 4.65 18.71
N GLY A 76 9.96 5.24 17.56
CA GLY A 76 10.78 6.19 16.83
C GLY A 76 11.90 5.53 16.04
N ASP A 77 11.76 4.25 15.67
CA ASP A 77 12.68 3.49 14.81
C ASP A 77 12.37 3.67 13.30
N ILE A 78 11.12 4.01 12.97
CA ILE A 78 10.62 4.23 11.60
C ILE A 78 10.02 5.64 11.49
N ASP A 79 10.33 6.33 10.39
CA ASP A 79 9.84 7.68 10.11
C ASP A 79 8.64 7.66 9.15
N ILE A 80 8.69 6.77 8.14
CA ILE A 80 7.69 6.56 7.10
C ILE A 80 7.33 5.07 7.04
N SER A 81 6.04 4.73 7.06
CA SER A 81 5.58 3.37 6.75
C SER A 81 4.92 3.35 5.39
N TYR A 82 5.54 2.67 4.43
CA TYR A 82 4.96 2.43 3.12
C TYR A 82 4.16 1.11 3.11
N SER A 83 3.06 1.09 2.37
CA SER A 83 2.12 -0.04 2.32
C SER A 83 1.54 -0.45 3.68
N GLN A 84 1.35 0.50 4.61
CA GLN A 84 0.73 0.15 5.89
C GLN A 84 -0.76 -0.15 5.68
N GLY A 85 -1.23 -1.31 6.13
CA GLY A 85 -2.67 -1.63 6.08
C GLY A 85 -3.52 -0.57 6.80
N LEU A 86 -4.62 -0.16 6.18
CA LEU A 86 -5.47 0.91 6.70
C LEU A 86 -6.14 0.59 8.05
N VAL A 87 -6.51 -0.67 8.29
CA VAL A 87 -7.11 -1.12 9.57
C VAL A 87 -6.15 -0.96 10.76
N PRO A 88 -4.90 -1.50 10.74
CA PRO A 88 -3.97 -1.27 11.85
C PRO A 88 -3.62 0.22 12.03
N PHE A 89 -3.57 1.02 10.96
CA PHE A 89 -3.43 2.48 11.06
C PHE A 89 -4.62 3.13 11.79
N ILE A 90 -5.88 2.80 11.43
CA ILE A 90 -7.08 3.31 12.11
C ILE A 90 -7.07 2.92 13.59
N ASN A 91 -6.65 1.70 13.93
CA ASN A 91 -6.55 1.25 15.32
C ASN A 91 -5.46 1.99 16.12
N ALA A 92 -4.33 2.32 15.48
CA ALA A 92 -3.27 3.14 16.04
C ALA A 92 -3.76 4.58 16.32
N VAL A 93 -4.40 5.23 15.35
CA VAL A 93 -4.95 6.58 15.52
C VAL A 93 -6.11 6.59 16.54
N LYS A 94 -6.93 5.52 16.63
CA LYS A 94 -7.91 5.32 17.71
C LYS A 94 -7.27 5.30 19.09
N SER A 95 -6.05 4.78 19.18
CA SER A 95 -5.20 4.76 20.36
C SER A 95 -4.38 6.05 20.55
N LYS A 96 -4.63 7.09 19.75
CA LYS A 96 -3.94 8.39 19.73
C LYS A 96 -2.44 8.31 19.40
N ALA A 97 -2.04 7.35 18.57
CA ALA A 97 -0.70 7.32 17.99
C ALA A 97 -0.44 8.61 17.18
N PRO A 98 0.70 9.32 17.39
CA PRO A 98 1.06 10.53 16.65
C PRO A 98 1.60 10.19 15.25
N ILE A 99 0.74 9.60 14.42
CA ILE A 99 1.02 9.20 13.04
C ILE A 99 -0.07 9.71 12.10
N LYS A 100 0.32 10.02 10.87
CA LYS A 100 -0.53 10.65 9.87
C LYS A 100 -0.49 9.90 8.54
N LEU A 101 -1.65 9.71 7.92
CA LEU A 101 -1.81 9.23 6.55
C LEU A 101 -1.44 10.37 5.59
N VAL A 102 -0.57 10.10 4.61
CA VAL A 102 -0.10 11.11 3.65
C VAL A 102 -0.38 10.76 2.19
N ASP A 103 -0.55 9.48 1.86
CA ASP A 103 -0.80 8.97 0.50
C ASP A 103 -1.45 7.56 0.56
N VAL A 104 -2.01 7.10 -0.56
CA VAL A 104 -2.53 5.74 -0.75
C VAL A 104 -1.50 4.93 -1.54
N ALA A 105 -0.83 3.99 -0.87
CA ALA A 105 0.21 3.18 -1.49
C ALA A 105 -0.34 2.28 -2.60
N MET A 106 -1.44 1.57 -2.31
CA MET A 106 -2.22 0.81 -3.28
C MET A 106 -3.62 0.44 -2.77
N GLU A 107 -4.52 0.20 -3.71
CA GLU A 107 -5.84 -0.41 -3.48
C GLU A 107 -5.85 -1.80 -4.12
N TYR A 108 -6.46 -2.80 -3.48
CA TYR A 108 -6.44 -4.17 -3.99
C TYR A 108 -7.76 -4.90 -3.73
N GLY A 109 -8.17 -5.72 -4.70
CA GLY A 109 -9.22 -6.72 -4.45
C GLY A 109 -8.67 -7.89 -3.63
N MET A 110 -9.39 -9.00 -3.56
CA MET A 110 -8.92 -10.20 -2.85
C MET A 110 -7.71 -10.93 -3.50
N GLY A 111 -6.91 -10.27 -4.33
CA GLY A 111 -5.71 -10.83 -4.99
C GLY A 111 -4.65 -11.25 -3.97
N GLY A 112 -4.09 -10.27 -3.23
CA GLY A 112 -3.06 -10.45 -2.19
C GLY A 112 -3.59 -10.65 -0.76
N THR A 113 -4.91 -10.62 -0.54
CA THR A 113 -5.55 -10.96 0.74
C THR A 113 -6.83 -11.70 0.43
N THR A 114 -6.95 -12.97 0.81
CA THR A 114 -8.03 -13.82 0.28
C THR A 114 -8.49 -14.88 1.22
N CYS A 115 -9.66 -15.42 0.93
CA CYS A 115 -10.30 -16.42 1.74
C CYS A 115 -10.16 -17.81 1.12
N VAL A 116 -9.64 -18.78 1.88
CA VAL A 116 -9.31 -20.14 1.40
C VAL A 116 -9.85 -21.21 2.35
N THR A 117 -10.67 -22.13 1.85
CA THR A 117 -11.03 -23.38 2.53
C THR A 117 -10.15 -24.53 2.06
N SER A 118 -9.81 -25.46 2.96
CA SER A 118 -9.15 -26.71 2.57
C SER A 118 -10.08 -27.56 1.69
N ASN A 119 -9.56 -28.11 0.60
CA ASN A 119 -10.32 -28.98 -0.30
C ASN A 119 -10.85 -30.23 0.43
N ALA A 120 -10.11 -30.71 1.45
CA ALA A 120 -10.53 -31.84 2.28
C ALA A 120 -11.73 -31.54 3.20
N SER A 121 -12.09 -30.26 3.40
CA SER A 121 -13.28 -29.89 4.17
C SER A 121 -14.59 -30.05 3.39
N GLY A 122 -14.52 -30.10 2.06
CA GLY A 122 -15.72 -30.04 1.19
C GLY A 122 -16.45 -28.68 1.23
N ILE A 123 -15.94 -27.70 1.97
CA ILE A 123 -16.57 -26.37 2.09
C ILE A 123 -16.18 -25.52 0.89
N THR A 124 -17.22 -25.07 0.20
CA THR A 124 -17.18 -24.18 -0.96
C THR A 124 -18.05 -22.96 -0.70
N LYS A 125 -18.07 -22.02 -1.65
CA LYS A 125 -19.02 -20.90 -1.65
C LYS A 125 -20.50 -21.34 -1.48
N ALA A 126 -20.88 -22.51 -2.00
CA ALA A 126 -22.26 -22.98 -2.00
C ALA A 126 -22.76 -23.52 -0.65
N ASN A 127 -21.85 -23.95 0.22
CA ASN A 127 -22.11 -24.49 1.56
C ASN A 127 -21.29 -23.76 2.64
N ALA A 128 -21.08 -22.46 2.42
CA ALA A 128 -20.39 -21.51 3.30
C ALA A 128 -20.80 -21.60 4.79
N THR A 129 -22.08 -21.85 5.06
CA THR A 129 -22.64 -21.98 6.43
C THR A 129 -22.03 -23.12 7.23
N GLU A 130 -21.40 -24.11 6.58
CA GLU A 130 -20.64 -25.17 7.27
C GLU A 130 -19.38 -24.67 7.99
N LEU A 131 -19.00 -23.39 7.83
CA LEU A 131 -17.97 -22.73 8.63
C LEU A 131 -18.44 -22.31 10.03
N GLU A 132 -19.75 -22.30 10.29
CA GLU A 132 -20.28 -22.02 11.63
C GLU A 132 -19.72 -23.01 12.66
N GLY A 133 -19.15 -22.47 13.74
CA GLY A 133 -18.47 -23.25 14.79
C GLY A 133 -17.13 -23.89 14.38
N LYS A 134 -16.61 -23.65 13.17
CA LYS A 134 -15.25 -24.08 12.78
C LYS A 134 -14.20 -23.09 13.30
N LYS A 135 -12.97 -23.58 13.43
CA LYS A 135 -11.81 -22.72 13.71
C LYS A 135 -11.26 -22.16 12.40
N VAL A 136 -10.99 -20.86 12.38
CA VAL A 136 -10.34 -20.15 11.27
C VAL A 136 -9.04 -19.54 11.77
N ALA A 137 -7.98 -19.60 10.96
CA ALA A 137 -6.77 -18.83 11.19
C ALA A 137 -6.92 -17.47 10.52
N VAL A 138 -6.89 -16.39 11.30
CA VAL A 138 -6.97 -15.00 10.82
C VAL A 138 -5.95 -14.16 11.59
N PRO A 139 -5.09 -13.36 10.94
CA PRO A 139 -4.22 -12.40 11.62
C PRO A 139 -5.05 -11.19 12.08
N LEU A 140 -5.45 -11.20 13.36
CA LEU A 140 -6.26 -10.15 13.99
C LEU A 140 -5.56 -8.77 13.97
N GLY A 141 -6.34 -7.69 13.90
CA GLY A 141 -5.87 -6.32 13.79
C GLY A 141 -5.37 -5.90 12.40
N THR A 142 -5.50 -6.74 11.38
CA THR A 142 -4.95 -6.51 10.04
C THR A 142 -6.02 -6.38 8.95
N MET A 143 -5.61 -6.06 7.72
CA MET A 143 -6.50 -6.07 6.56
C MET A 143 -7.11 -7.46 6.28
N ALA A 144 -6.45 -8.57 6.67
CA ALA A 144 -7.04 -9.90 6.54
C ALA A 144 -8.15 -10.19 7.56
N GLU A 145 -8.17 -9.52 8.72
CA GLU A 145 -9.33 -9.57 9.63
C GLU A 145 -10.51 -8.80 9.04
N TYR A 146 -10.29 -7.62 8.46
CA TYR A 146 -11.36 -6.90 7.77
C TYR A 146 -11.89 -7.67 6.54
N VAL A 147 -11.00 -8.18 5.69
CA VAL A 147 -11.41 -9.00 4.54
C VAL A 147 -12.08 -10.30 5.00
N PHE A 148 -11.68 -10.87 6.16
CA PHE A 148 -12.43 -11.95 6.81
C PHE A 148 -13.83 -11.47 7.19
N ASP A 149 -14.01 -10.44 8.02
CA ASP A 149 -15.32 -9.99 8.49
C ASP A 149 -16.28 -9.62 7.34
N GLU A 150 -15.81 -8.90 6.32
CA GLU A 150 -16.60 -8.63 5.12
C GLU A 150 -16.90 -9.91 4.32
N SER A 151 -15.94 -10.84 4.23
CA SER A 151 -16.19 -12.16 3.64
C SER A 151 -17.03 -13.07 4.53
N MET A 152 -17.26 -12.80 5.82
CA MET A 152 -18.19 -13.56 6.68
C MET A 152 -19.62 -13.10 6.46
N LYS A 153 -19.82 -11.82 6.13
CA LYS A 153 -21.11 -11.32 5.61
C LYS A 153 -21.47 -11.95 4.26
N VAL A 154 -20.52 -12.60 3.58
CA VAL A 154 -20.68 -13.22 2.27
C VAL A 154 -20.56 -14.76 2.32
N VAL A 155 -19.36 -15.37 2.56
CA VAL A 155 -19.14 -16.84 2.56
C VAL A 155 -17.99 -17.52 3.37
N GLY A 156 -16.89 -16.92 3.84
CA GLY A 156 -15.92 -17.72 4.67
C GLY A 156 -14.43 -17.34 4.78
N ALA A 157 -13.71 -17.99 5.73
CA ALA A 157 -12.29 -18.00 6.19
C ALA A 157 -11.13 -17.30 5.40
N CYS A 158 -10.29 -16.43 6.03
CA CYS A 158 -9.29 -15.55 5.34
C CYS A 158 -7.80 -15.52 5.75
N LEU A 159 -6.93 -15.19 4.78
CA LEU A 159 -5.45 -15.20 4.78
C LEU A 159 -4.83 -13.93 4.14
N PHE A 160 -3.56 -13.65 4.44
CA PHE A 160 -2.78 -12.49 3.95
C PHE A 160 -1.43 -12.94 3.35
N GLY A 161 -0.93 -12.23 2.34
CA GLY A 161 0.44 -12.41 1.79
C GLY A 161 0.52 -13.37 0.60
N GLY A 162 1.36 -13.05 -0.39
CA GLY A 162 1.44 -13.77 -1.67
C GLY A 162 1.80 -15.26 -1.53
N ASN A 163 2.93 -15.58 -0.86
CA ASN A 163 3.36 -16.97 -0.70
C ASN A 163 2.42 -17.76 0.24
N SER A 164 1.91 -17.11 1.28
CA SER A 164 0.93 -17.70 2.20
C SER A 164 -0.37 -18.09 1.50
N ILE A 165 -0.88 -17.24 0.61
CA ILE A 165 -2.05 -17.55 -0.22
C ILE A 165 -1.72 -18.67 -1.22
N LYS A 166 -0.57 -18.60 -1.90
CA LYS A 166 -0.13 -19.65 -2.84
C LYS A 166 -0.12 -21.03 -2.18
N ALA A 167 0.59 -21.17 -1.06
CA ALA A 167 0.68 -22.42 -0.30
C ALA A 167 -0.69 -22.92 0.17
N ALA A 168 -1.59 -22.02 0.58
CA ALA A 168 -2.96 -22.39 0.95
C ALA A 168 -3.78 -22.88 -0.27
N THR A 169 -3.61 -22.27 -1.44
CA THR A 169 -4.31 -22.68 -2.68
C THR A 169 -3.78 -23.97 -3.31
N GLU A 170 -2.62 -24.48 -2.89
CA GLU A 170 -2.16 -25.83 -3.30
C GLU A 170 -3.02 -26.95 -2.67
N VAL A 171 -3.63 -26.69 -1.51
CA VAL A 171 -4.44 -27.66 -0.73
C VAL A 171 -5.88 -27.19 -0.47
N GLY A 172 -6.27 -26.08 -1.08
CA GLY A 172 -7.51 -25.37 -0.80
C GLY A 172 -8.00 -24.53 -1.98
N SER A 173 -9.23 -24.03 -1.86
CA SER A 173 -9.90 -23.24 -2.89
C SER A 173 -10.28 -21.86 -2.36
N ARG A 174 -10.17 -20.83 -3.20
CA ARG A 174 -10.62 -19.48 -2.85
C ARG A 174 -12.15 -19.45 -2.70
N LEU A 175 -12.66 -18.92 -1.59
CA LEU A 175 -14.09 -18.84 -1.28
C LEU A 175 -14.82 -17.74 -2.08
N LEU A 176 -14.10 -16.67 -2.41
CA LEU A 176 -14.50 -15.65 -3.36
C LEU A 176 -13.41 -15.48 -4.39
N THR A 177 -13.81 -15.38 -5.66
CA THR A 177 -12.91 -14.85 -6.70
C THR A 177 -12.64 -13.37 -6.46
N VAL A 178 -11.55 -12.85 -7.04
CA VAL A 178 -11.18 -11.43 -6.89
C VAL A 178 -12.27 -10.50 -7.43
N ASP A 179 -12.98 -10.89 -8.49
CA ASP A 179 -14.02 -10.07 -9.10
C ASP A 179 -15.35 -10.12 -8.33
N GLU A 180 -15.70 -11.26 -7.73
CA GLU A 180 -16.84 -11.34 -6.81
C GLU A 180 -16.60 -10.49 -5.54
N ALA A 181 -15.38 -10.50 -5.02
CA ALA A 181 -14.98 -9.64 -3.90
C ALA A 181 -15.12 -8.15 -4.25
N ARG A 182 -14.58 -7.74 -5.40
CA ARG A 182 -14.72 -6.37 -5.93
C ARG A 182 -16.20 -5.99 -6.13
N ALA A 183 -17.02 -6.90 -6.67
CA ALA A 183 -18.46 -6.67 -6.86
C ALA A 183 -19.22 -6.54 -5.52
N ALA A 184 -18.78 -7.24 -4.48
CA ALA A 184 -19.28 -7.09 -3.11
C ALA A 184 -18.73 -5.85 -2.37
N GLY A 185 -17.86 -5.05 -3.00
CA GLY A 185 -17.21 -3.88 -2.38
C GLY A 185 -16.06 -4.22 -1.43
N ILE A 186 -15.62 -5.48 -1.37
CA ILE A 186 -14.51 -5.94 -0.53
C ILE A 186 -13.20 -5.48 -1.17
N LEU A 187 -12.62 -4.44 -0.58
CA LEU A 187 -11.39 -3.78 -1.04
C LEU A 187 -10.40 -3.68 0.12
N GLY A 188 -9.16 -4.11 -0.11
CA GLY A 188 -8.02 -3.77 0.73
C GLY A 188 -7.44 -2.41 0.33
N ILE A 189 -7.05 -1.61 1.31
CA ILE A 189 -6.37 -0.33 1.12
C ILE A 189 -5.14 -0.34 2.01
N ASP A 190 -3.99 -0.12 1.40
CA ASP A 190 -2.72 0.11 2.07
C ASP A 190 -2.29 1.56 1.79
N ILE A 191 -1.75 2.21 2.80
CA ILE A 191 -1.44 3.64 2.81
C ILE A 191 0.06 3.89 2.98
N THR A 192 0.48 5.12 2.69
CA THR A 192 1.73 5.65 3.23
C THR A 192 1.39 6.48 4.47
N SER A 193 2.02 6.17 5.59
CA SER A 193 1.90 6.95 6.84
C SER A 193 3.26 7.46 7.30
N VAL A 194 3.26 8.53 8.09
CA VAL A 194 4.48 9.17 8.66
C VAL A 194 4.25 9.52 10.12
N THR A 195 5.32 9.66 10.90
CA THR A 195 5.18 10.23 12.27
C THR A 195 4.89 11.73 12.21
N ASP A 196 4.08 12.25 13.13
CA ASP A 196 3.79 13.69 13.23
C ASP A 196 5.07 14.51 13.39
N LYS A 197 6.05 13.97 14.12
CA LYS A 197 7.38 14.55 14.28
C LYS A 197 8.09 14.68 12.93
N PHE A 198 8.21 13.59 12.18
CA PHE A 198 8.91 13.62 10.89
C PHE A 198 8.20 14.52 9.87
N MET A 199 6.86 14.52 9.83
CA MET A 199 6.09 15.42 8.97
C MET A 199 6.30 16.90 9.32
N LYS A 200 6.41 17.22 10.61
CA LYS A 200 6.64 18.59 11.10
C LYS A 200 8.07 19.07 10.82
N GLU A 201 9.06 18.19 10.98
CA GLU A 201 10.48 18.53 10.86
C GLU A 201 10.98 18.44 9.41
N ASN A 202 10.43 17.55 8.58
CA ASN A 202 10.91 17.23 7.23
C ASN A 202 9.79 17.17 6.16
N PRO A 203 8.86 18.15 6.07
CA PRO A 203 7.72 18.08 5.15
C PRO A 203 8.13 18.00 3.67
N GLY A 204 9.26 18.60 3.29
CA GLY A 204 9.81 18.49 1.93
C GLY A 204 10.27 17.07 1.58
N MET A 205 10.85 16.34 2.54
CA MET A 205 11.26 14.95 2.34
C MET A 205 10.05 14.02 2.19
N VAL A 206 8.98 14.25 2.96
CA VAL A 206 7.73 13.51 2.81
C VAL A 206 7.15 13.72 1.41
N ARG A 207 7.10 14.97 0.91
CA ARG A 207 6.69 15.23 -0.49
C ARG A 207 7.57 14.47 -1.48
N THR A 208 8.88 14.60 -1.40
CA THR A 208 9.80 13.93 -2.35
C THR A 208 9.72 12.41 -2.31
N PHE A 209 9.48 11.80 -1.14
CA PHE A 209 9.22 10.36 -1.04
C PHE A 209 7.94 9.94 -1.79
N ILE A 210 6.87 10.74 -1.69
CA ILE A 210 5.60 10.49 -2.38
C ILE A 210 5.74 10.75 -3.89
N GLU A 211 6.46 11.80 -4.30
CA GLU A 211 6.78 12.10 -5.72
C GLU A 211 7.49 10.91 -6.40
N VAL A 212 8.59 10.40 -5.82
CA VAL A 212 9.33 9.23 -6.33
C VAL A 212 8.43 7.99 -6.38
N THR A 213 7.52 7.83 -5.42
CA THR A 213 6.56 6.72 -5.38
C THR A 213 5.53 6.82 -6.54
N HIS A 214 4.99 8.00 -6.84
CA HIS A 214 4.12 8.17 -8.01
C HIS A 214 4.86 8.06 -9.34
N GLU A 215 6.13 8.48 -9.43
CA GLU A 215 6.96 8.24 -10.61
C GLU A 215 7.14 6.73 -10.86
N ALA A 216 7.38 5.95 -9.81
CA ALA A 216 7.43 4.49 -9.90
C ALA A 216 6.08 3.89 -10.33
N ASN A 217 4.96 4.37 -9.78
CA ASN A 217 3.61 3.95 -10.19
C ASN A 217 3.34 4.27 -11.67
N ALA A 218 3.77 5.44 -12.15
CA ALA A 218 3.65 5.84 -13.56
C ALA A 218 4.55 4.99 -14.48
N ARG A 219 5.77 4.64 -14.03
CA ARG A 219 6.70 3.73 -14.72
C ARG A 219 6.08 2.33 -14.89
N TYR A 220 5.45 1.81 -13.84
CA TYR A 220 4.74 0.54 -13.85
C TYR A 220 3.51 0.58 -14.78
N LYS A 221 2.63 1.58 -14.64
CA LYS A 221 1.47 1.80 -15.54
C LYS A 221 1.87 1.88 -17.02
N ALA A 222 3.07 2.40 -17.32
CA ALA A 222 3.61 2.49 -18.68
C ALA A 222 4.28 1.19 -19.19
N GLY A 223 4.31 0.11 -18.41
CA GLY A 223 5.00 -1.14 -18.75
C GLY A 223 6.52 -1.02 -18.79
N LYS A 224 7.10 -0.08 -18.03
CA LYS A 224 8.54 0.26 -18.06
C LYS A 224 9.29 -0.07 -16.78
N SER A 225 8.64 -0.70 -15.80
CA SER A 225 9.29 -1.12 -14.56
C SER A 225 10.11 -2.39 -14.72
N ASP A 226 11.17 -2.48 -13.94
CA ASP A 226 12.04 -3.64 -13.85
C ASP A 226 11.44 -4.69 -12.91
N LEU A 227 10.47 -5.46 -13.44
CA LEU A 227 9.75 -6.49 -12.69
C LEU A 227 10.68 -7.56 -12.11
N GLY A 228 11.84 -7.80 -12.72
CA GLY A 228 12.87 -8.72 -12.19
C GLY A 228 13.53 -8.20 -10.91
N VAL A 229 13.81 -6.90 -10.84
CA VAL A 229 14.30 -6.24 -9.62
C VAL A 229 13.22 -6.23 -8.53
N ILE A 230 11.97 -5.87 -8.88
CA ILE A 230 10.85 -5.82 -7.93
C ILE A 230 10.60 -7.21 -7.32
N ALA A 231 10.46 -8.26 -8.15
CA ALA A 231 10.25 -9.62 -7.67
C ALA A 231 11.39 -10.09 -6.74
N LYS A 232 12.64 -9.76 -7.08
CA LYS A 232 13.81 -10.11 -6.26
C LYS A 232 13.81 -9.39 -4.91
N ASP A 233 13.49 -8.11 -4.86
CA ASP A 233 13.45 -7.33 -3.62
C ASP A 233 12.25 -7.70 -2.71
N ALA A 234 11.16 -8.18 -3.31
CA ALA A 234 10.04 -8.78 -2.60
C ALA A 234 10.30 -10.24 -2.14
N GLU A 235 11.46 -10.82 -2.46
CA GLU A 235 11.81 -12.24 -2.24
C GLU A 235 10.85 -13.25 -2.91
N MET A 236 10.29 -12.88 -4.06
CA MET A 236 9.33 -13.67 -4.83
C MET A 236 9.92 -14.21 -6.15
N LYS A 237 9.30 -15.27 -6.69
CA LYS A 237 9.50 -15.64 -8.10
C LYS A 237 8.83 -14.59 -8.98
N LEU A 238 9.41 -14.32 -10.16
CA LEU A 238 8.88 -13.32 -11.10
C LEU A 238 7.42 -13.58 -11.49
N GLU A 239 7.04 -14.84 -11.72
CA GLU A 239 5.66 -15.25 -12.01
C GLU A 239 4.71 -14.91 -10.83
N ASP A 240 5.02 -15.42 -9.63
CA ASP A 240 4.24 -15.17 -8.40
C ASP A 240 4.13 -13.66 -8.06
N SER A 241 5.21 -12.91 -8.33
CA SER A 241 5.25 -11.46 -8.18
C SER A 241 4.34 -10.75 -9.19
N ASN A 242 4.32 -11.17 -10.45
CA ASN A 242 3.48 -10.59 -11.49
C ASN A 242 1.99 -10.87 -11.25
N ASP A 243 1.66 -12.09 -10.82
CA ASP A 243 0.30 -12.47 -10.43
C ASP A 243 -0.20 -11.60 -9.27
N THR A 244 0.65 -11.37 -8.26
CA THR A 244 0.33 -10.50 -7.12
C THR A 244 0.16 -9.05 -7.55
N LEU A 245 1.10 -8.51 -8.34
CA LEU A 245 1.03 -7.16 -8.93
C LEU A 245 -0.24 -6.93 -9.76
N SER A 246 -0.76 -7.96 -10.46
CA SER A 246 -1.98 -7.87 -11.25
C SER A 246 -3.26 -7.67 -10.39
N GLY A 247 -3.20 -8.06 -9.11
CA GLY A 247 -4.28 -7.85 -8.14
C GLY A 247 -4.34 -6.42 -7.59
N PHE A 248 -3.26 -5.65 -7.76
CA PHE A 248 -3.05 -4.34 -7.15
C PHE A 248 -3.36 -3.19 -8.12
N LYS A 249 -3.94 -2.12 -7.59
CA LYS A 249 -4.09 -0.82 -8.24
C LYS A 249 -3.17 0.18 -7.54
N PHE A 250 -2.19 0.67 -8.30
CA PHE A 250 -1.32 1.78 -7.88
C PHE A 250 -1.89 3.10 -8.41
N LEU A 251 -2.03 4.09 -7.52
CA LEU A 251 -2.71 5.34 -7.85
C LEU A 251 -1.72 6.39 -8.37
N ASP A 252 -2.19 7.25 -9.27
CA ASP A 252 -1.54 8.54 -9.54
C ASP A 252 -2.09 9.64 -8.61
N ALA A 253 -1.45 10.80 -8.60
CA ALA A 253 -1.80 11.95 -7.76
C ALA A 253 -3.30 12.32 -7.78
N ASN A 254 -3.94 12.28 -8.96
CA ASN A 254 -5.37 12.64 -9.09
C ASN A 254 -6.27 11.51 -8.60
N GLU A 255 -5.92 10.25 -8.86
CA GLU A 255 -6.60 9.09 -8.30
C GLU A 255 -6.49 9.05 -6.77
N THR A 256 -5.31 9.29 -6.21
CA THR A 256 -5.04 9.34 -4.77
C THR A 256 -5.91 10.42 -4.12
N LYS A 257 -5.84 11.66 -4.61
CA LYS A 257 -6.68 12.76 -4.13
C LYS A 257 -8.16 12.39 -4.16
N THR A 258 -8.62 11.82 -5.28
CA THR A 258 -10.02 11.36 -5.42
C THR A 258 -10.35 10.33 -4.35
N SER A 259 -9.52 9.30 -4.15
CA SER A 259 -9.73 8.25 -3.15
C SER A 259 -9.82 8.81 -1.74
N MET A 260 -8.90 9.72 -1.36
CA MET A 260 -8.83 10.35 -0.04
C MET A 260 -10.00 11.29 0.25
N GLU A 261 -10.42 12.11 -0.72
CA GLU A 261 -11.45 13.13 -0.51
C GLU A 261 -12.89 12.61 -0.66
N SER A 262 -13.13 11.61 -1.53
CA SER A 262 -14.49 11.17 -1.90
C SER A 262 -14.64 9.74 -2.42
N GLY A 263 -13.53 9.07 -2.73
CA GLY A 263 -13.46 7.77 -3.39
C GLY A 263 -13.35 6.60 -2.40
N ASN A 264 -12.44 5.67 -2.69
CA ASN A 264 -12.40 4.38 -1.99
C ASN A 264 -11.96 4.51 -0.53
N LEU A 265 -10.86 5.22 -0.24
CA LEU A 265 -10.45 5.49 1.15
C LEU A 265 -11.56 6.21 1.94
N HIS A 266 -12.18 7.23 1.34
CA HIS A 266 -13.26 7.98 1.98
C HIS A 266 -14.45 7.07 2.34
N LYS A 267 -14.90 6.24 1.40
CA LYS A 267 -16.02 5.29 1.61
C LYS A 267 -15.66 4.19 2.62
N PHE A 268 -14.43 3.70 2.61
CA PHE A 268 -13.94 2.71 3.55
C PHE A 268 -13.99 3.24 4.99
N LEU A 269 -13.50 4.47 5.22
CA LEU A 269 -13.54 5.13 6.52
C LEU A 269 -14.97 5.33 7.03
N GLN A 270 -15.92 5.69 6.14
CA GLN A 270 -17.34 5.75 6.46
C GLN A 270 -17.91 4.37 6.84
N GLY A 271 -17.61 3.33 6.05
CA GLY A 271 -18.09 1.96 6.28
C GLY A 271 -17.60 1.37 7.60
N MET A 272 -16.38 1.70 8.03
CA MET A 272 -15.83 1.35 9.35
C MET A 272 -16.41 2.18 10.52
N GLY A 273 -17.32 3.12 10.26
CA GLY A 273 -17.84 4.03 11.29
C GLY A 273 -16.76 4.93 11.90
N THR A 274 -15.69 5.24 11.16
CA THR A 274 -14.61 6.10 11.65
C THR A 274 -15.14 7.53 11.78
N PRO A 275 -15.05 8.18 12.96
CA PRO A 275 -15.60 9.52 13.14
C PRO A 275 -14.97 10.54 12.18
N LYS A 276 -15.77 11.49 11.68
CA LYS A 276 -15.29 12.50 10.74
C LYS A 276 -14.19 13.38 11.39
N GLY A 277 -13.07 13.56 10.70
CA GLY A 277 -11.91 14.29 11.19
C GLY A 277 -11.01 13.50 12.14
N PHE A 278 -11.28 12.21 12.36
CA PHE A 278 -10.48 11.34 13.22
C PHE A 278 -9.26 10.75 12.50
N VAL A 279 -9.40 10.50 11.19
CA VAL A 279 -8.26 10.33 10.27
C VAL A 279 -8.22 11.59 9.40
N ASP A 280 -7.06 12.25 9.33
CA ASP A 280 -6.86 13.34 8.39
C ASP A 280 -6.60 12.76 6.98
N THR A 281 -7.57 12.94 6.08
CA THR A 281 -7.48 12.56 4.66
C THR A 281 -7.24 13.78 3.76
N SER A 282 -6.75 14.89 4.30
CA SER A 282 -6.34 16.06 3.51
C SER A 282 -5.20 15.66 2.58
N TYR A 283 -5.46 15.65 1.27
CA TYR A 283 -4.44 15.36 0.28
C TYR A 283 -3.30 16.38 0.36
N LEU A 284 -2.06 15.90 0.52
CA LEU A 284 -0.88 16.76 0.40
C LEU A 284 -0.67 17.06 -1.08
N PRO A 285 -0.79 18.33 -1.53
CA PRO A 285 -0.42 18.66 -2.90
C PRO A 285 1.08 18.42 -3.08
N LEU A 286 1.40 17.55 -4.02
CA LEU A 286 2.72 17.41 -4.64
C LEU A 286 2.95 18.67 -5.47
#